data_AF-A0A9D7H7L8-F1
#
_entry.id   AF-A0A9D7H7L8-F1
#
_cell.length_a   1.000
_cell.length_b   1.000
_cell.length_c   1.000
_cell.angle_alpha   90.00
_cell.angle_beta   90.00
_cell.angle_gamma   90.00
#
_symmetry.space_group_name_H-M   'P 1'
#
loop_
_entity.id
_entity.type
_entity.pdbx_description
1 polymer ?
#
loop_
_entity_poly.entity_id
_entity_poly.type
_entity_poly.pdbx_seq_one_letter_code
_entity_poly.pdbx_strand_id
1 'polypeptide(L)'
;MKSASDPEGRLQLTASKRLTRYRFGHKTADFLICPACGTYVATHMESPRGAIGVINVVGLNIAELKNLPATLTLLEGETTEERLQRRMSRWTPMTLTEAAS
;
A
#
# COMPACT_ATOMS: atom_id res chain seq x y z
N MET A 1 4.36 4.03 -11.40
CA MET A 1 3.30 2.99 -11.35
C MET A 1 2.03 3.59 -10.80
N LYS A 2 0.86 3.10 -11.19
CA LYS A 2 -0.43 3.59 -10.66
C LYS A 2 -0.86 2.76 -9.45
N SER A 3 -1.29 3.46 -8.41
CA SER A 3 -1.76 2.90 -7.16
C SER A 3 -3.02 3.63 -6.70
N ALA A 4 -3.85 2.99 -5.89
CA ALA A 4 -5.07 3.59 -5.38
C ALA A 4 -5.09 3.58 -3.85
N SER A 5 -5.60 4.67 -3.29
CA SER A 5 -5.96 4.81 -1.89
C SER A 5 -7.11 5.79 -1.75
N ASP A 6 -7.86 5.61 -0.68
CA ASP A 6 -9.06 6.35 -0.27
C ASP A 6 -9.16 6.21 1.26
N PRO A 7 -9.01 7.30 2.03
CA PRO A 7 -9.03 7.25 3.50
C PRO A 7 -10.40 6.87 4.07
N GLU A 8 -11.48 7.07 3.31
CA GLU A 8 -12.85 6.68 3.71
C GLU A 8 -13.24 5.29 3.18
N GLY A 9 -12.38 4.70 2.35
CA GLY A 9 -12.56 3.38 1.77
C GLY A 9 -12.15 2.24 2.71
N ARG A 10 -12.16 1.01 2.16
CA ARG A 10 -11.69 -0.19 2.85
C ARG A 10 -10.88 -1.05 1.90
N LEU A 11 -9.68 -1.45 2.31
CA LEU A 11 -8.82 -2.37 1.58
C LEU A 11 -8.73 -3.72 2.30
N GLN A 12 -9.34 -4.74 1.72
CA GLN A 12 -9.23 -6.12 2.22
C GLN A 12 -8.32 -6.91 1.30
N LEU A 13 -7.16 -7.32 1.80
CA LEU A 13 -6.18 -8.10 1.05
C LEU A 13 -6.10 -9.51 1.61
N THR A 14 -6.34 -10.50 0.75
CA THR A 14 -6.18 -11.92 1.09
C THR A 14 -5.11 -12.53 0.20
N ALA A 15 -4.15 -13.23 0.80
CA ALA A 15 -3.09 -13.94 0.10
C ALA A 15 -3.01 -15.40 0.58
N SER A 16 -2.95 -16.35 -0.36
CA SER A 16 -2.80 -17.77 -0.03
C SER A 16 -1.43 -18.14 0.50
N LYS A 17 -0.43 -17.28 0.26
CA LYS A 17 0.94 -17.39 0.76
C LYS A 17 1.28 -16.15 1.57
N ARG A 18 2.20 -16.30 2.51
CA ARG A 18 2.76 -15.17 3.23
C ARG A 18 3.51 -14.25 2.27
N LEU A 19 3.15 -12.96 2.25
CA LEU A 19 3.79 -11.97 1.39
C LEU A 19 5.17 -11.60 1.95
N THR A 20 6.13 -11.43 1.04
CA THR A 20 7.45 -10.92 1.36
C THR A 20 7.32 -9.45 1.74
N ARG A 21 7.85 -9.09 2.92
CA ARG A 21 7.88 -7.70 3.41
C ARG A 21 9.23 -7.09 3.07
N TYR A 22 9.21 -6.05 2.25
CA TYR A 22 10.41 -5.29 1.89
C TYR A 22 10.29 -3.85 2.40
N ARG A 23 11.32 -3.36 3.09
CA ARG A 23 11.38 -1.96 3.58
C ARG A 23 12.48 -1.21 2.84
N PHE A 24 12.12 -0.08 2.25
CA PHE A 24 13.06 0.80 1.55
C PHE A 24 13.26 2.13 2.28
N GLY A 25 14.42 2.76 2.09
CA GLY A 25 14.76 4.08 2.64
C GLY A 25 14.56 4.16 4.15
N HIS A 26 13.73 5.11 4.60
CA HIS A 26 13.41 5.36 6.00
C HIS A 26 12.69 4.21 6.75
N LYS A 27 12.41 3.08 6.10
CA LYS A 27 11.81 1.87 6.72
C LYS A 27 10.47 2.10 7.44
N THR A 28 9.69 3.08 6.99
CA THR A 28 8.40 3.46 7.58
C THR A 28 7.19 2.71 7.05
N ALA A 29 7.35 1.90 5.99
CA ALA A 29 6.28 1.11 5.41
C ALA A 29 6.85 -0.17 4.78
N ASP A 30 6.02 -1.21 4.75
CA ASP A 30 6.30 -2.51 4.16
C ASP A 30 5.71 -2.57 2.75
N PHE A 31 6.56 -2.79 1.75
CA PHE A 31 6.15 -3.19 0.42
C PHE A 31 5.87 -4.69 0.45
N LEU A 32 4.62 -5.07 0.22
CA LEU A 32 4.19 -6.46 0.20
C LEU A 32 4.38 -7.02 -1.21
N ILE A 33 5.20 -8.06 -1.33
CA ILE A 33 5.59 -8.67 -2.61
C ILE A 33 5.12 -10.12 -2.63
N CYS A 34 4.51 -10.54 -3.73
CA CYS A 34 4.14 -11.93 -3.94
C CYS A 34 5.40 -12.79 -4.10
N PRO A 35 5.62 -13.81 -3.26
CA PRO A 35 6.83 -14.63 -3.32
C PRO A 35 6.85 -15.57 -4.53
N ALA A 36 5.71 -15.79 -5.19
CA ALA A 36 5.62 -16.70 -6.32
C ALA A 36 5.96 -16.03 -7.66
N CYS A 37 5.57 -14.76 -7.86
CA CYS A 37 5.72 -14.06 -9.13
C CYS A 37 6.47 -12.72 -9.03
N GLY A 38 6.86 -12.29 -7.84
CA GLY A 38 7.59 -11.03 -7.62
C GLY A 38 6.74 -9.76 -7.76
N THR A 39 5.43 -9.88 -7.98
CA THR A 39 4.55 -8.71 -8.09
C THR A 39 4.48 -7.95 -6.77
N TYR A 40 4.73 -6.64 -6.81
CA TYR A 40 4.43 -5.73 -5.72
C TYR A 40 2.91 -5.55 -5.59
N VAL A 41 2.33 -6.03 -4.50
CA VAL A 41 0.88 -6.13 -4.28
C VAL A 41 0.33 -4.84 -3.69
N ALA A 42 0.84 -4.44 -2.53
CA ALA A 42 0.38 -3.26 -1.80
C ALA A 42 1.49 -2.74 -0.89
N THR A 43 1.47 -1.44 -0.58
CA THR A 43 2.26 -0.92 0.54
C THR A 43 1.39 -0.92 1.78
N HIS A 44 1.97 -1.37 2.89
CA HIS A 44 1.35 -1.52 4.19
C HIS A 44 2.11 -0.69 5.23
N MET A 45 1.39 -0.07 6.16
CA MET A 45 1.98 0.62 7.30
C MET A 45 1.05 0.50 8.51
N GLU A 46 1.62 0.24 9.68
CA GLU A 46 0.88 0.33 10.94
C GLU A 46 0.67 1.79 11.34
N SER A 47 -0.51 2.11 11.85
CA SER A 47 -0.83 3.42 12.41
C SER A 47 -1.54 3.27 13.76
N PRO A 48 -1.66 4.35 14.56
CA PRO A 48 -2.45 4.30 15.81
C PRO A 48 -3.92 3.89 15.61
N ARG A 49 -4.45 3.98 14.38
CA ARG A 49 -5.83 3.60 14.04
C ARG A 49 -5.93 2.21 13.38
N GLY A 50 -4.84 1.45 13.38
CA GLY A 50 -4.71 0.17 12.69
C GLY A 50 -3.95 0.28 11.37
N ALA A 51 -3.84 -0.85 10.67
CA ALA A 51 -3.13 -0.95 9.41
C ALA A 51 -3.78 -0.10 8.32
N ILE A 52 -2.93 0.55 7.52
CA ILE A 52 -3.33 1.34 6.36
C ILE A 52 -2.46 0.98 5.16
N GLY A 53 -2.98 1.18 3.96
CA GLY A 53 -2.25 0.81 2.76
C GLY A 53 -2.69 1.46 1.46
N VAL A 54 -1.91 1.16 0.43
CA VAL A 54 -2.14 1.58 -0.96
C VAL A 54 -2.00 0.36 -1.84
N ILE A 55 -2.97 0.14 -2.73
CA ILE A 55 -3.01 -1.05 -3.60
C ILE A 55 -2.33 -0.76 -4.95
N ASN A 56 -1.55 -1.71 -5.47
CA ASN A 56 -0.95 -1.61 -6.79
C ASN A 56 -1.97 -2.00 -7.87
N VAL A 57 -2.61 -0.99 -8.46
CA VAL A 57 -3.65 -1.16 -9.49
C VAL A 57 -3.12 -1.89 -10.73
N VAL A 58 -1.90 -1.56 -11.16
CA VAL A 58 -1.31 -2.14 -12.37
C VAL A 58 -0.83 -3.56 -12.12
N GLY A 59 -0.11 -3.77 -11.01
CA GLY A 59 0.45 -5.08 -10.67
C GLY A 59 -0.63 -6.14 -10.43
N LEU A 60 -1.79 -5.74 -9.91
CA LEU A 60 -2.93 -6.63 -9.68
C LEU A 60 -3.96 -6.62 -10.82
N ASN A 61 -3.71 -5.86 -11.89
CA ASN A 61 -4.60 -5.74 -13.05
C ASN A 61 -6.06 -5.40 -12.68
N ILE A 62 -6.26 -4.44 -11.77
CA ILE A 62 -7.61 -4.01 -11.33
C ILE A 62 -8.24 -3.13 -12.42
N ALA A 63 -9.12 -3.72 -13.23
CA ALA A 63 -9.64 -3.11 -14.45
C ALA A 63 -10.43 -1.81 -14.19
N GLU A 64 -11.22 -1.79 -13.14
CA GLU A 64 -12.13 -0.71 -12.73
C GLU A 64 -11.36 0.57 -12.40
N LEU A 65 -10.16 0.42 -11.84
CA LEU A 65 -9.33 1.54 -11.41
C LEU A 65 -8.29 1.91 -12.47
N LYS A 66 -7.99 1.03 -13.43
CA LYS A 66 -6.88 1.18 -14.38
C LYS A 66 -6.97 2.47 -15.20
N ASN A 67 -8.18 2.85 -15.63
CA ASN A 67 -8.39 3.99 -16.51
C ASN A 67 -8.86 5.28 -15.81
N LEU A 68 -9.10 5.24 -14.49
CA LEU A 68 -9.49 6.44 -13.75
C LEU A 68 -8.36 7.50 -13.74
N PRO A 69 -8.67 8.80 -13.64
CA PRO A 69 -7.66 9.83 -13.45
C PRO A 69 -6.78 9.52 -12.23
N ALA A 70 -5.48 9.83 -12.33
CA ALA A 70 -4.54 9.67 -11.23
C ALA A 70 -3.84 11.01 -10.97
N THR A 71 -3.78 11.39 -9.70
CA THR A 71 -3.04 12.59 -9.29
C THR A 71 -1.56 12.25 -9.13
N LEU A 72 -0.70 12.91 -9.90
CA LEU A 72 0.73 12.86 -9.66
C LEU A 72 1.02 13.61 -8.36
N THR A 73 1.56 12.89 -7.37
CA THR A 73 1.98 13.52 -6.13
C THR A 73 3.48 13.74 -6.20
N LEU A 74 3.91 15.01 -6.24
CA LEU A 74 5.30 15.39 -6.02
C LEU A 74 5.59 15.29 -4.52
N LEU A 75 6.62 14.54 -4.16
CA LEU A 75 6.92 14.14 -2.77
C LEU A 75 8.33 14.57 -2.33
N GLU A 76 8.95 15.47 -3.09
CA GLU A 76 10.29 15.98 -2.80
C GLU A 76 10.24 17.00 -1.66
N GLY A 77 11.18 16.89 -0.73
CA GLY A 77 11.34 17.84 0.37
C GLY A 77 10.57 17.54 1.66
N GLU A 78 9.69 16.52 1.69
CA GLU A 78 9.02 16.13 2.94
C GLU A 78 9.99 15.49 3.95
N THR A 79 9.87 15.88 5.21
CA THR A 79 10.49 15.19 6.34
C THR A 79 9.88 13.80 6.56
N THR A 80 10.52 12.98 7.39
CA THR A 80 9.95 11.67 7.74
C THR A 80 8.60 11.80 8.45
N GLU A 81 8.43 12.78 9.32
CA GLU A 81 7.19 12.98 10.09
C GLU A 81 6.04 13.46 9.20
N GLU A 82 6.25 14.48 8.37
CA GLU A 82 5.23 14.98 7.44
C GLU A 82 4.73 13.86 6.51
N ARG A 83 5.65 13.02 6.04
CA ARG A 83 5.31 11.86 5.23
C ARG A 83 4.49 10.83 6.00
N LEU A 84 4.76 10.58 7.28
CA LEU A 84 3.94 9.68 8.11
C LEU A 84 2.53 10.25 8.27
N GLN A 85 2.41 11.53 8.66
CA GLN A 85 1.13 12.22 8.84
C GLN A 85 0.30 12.21 7.55
N ARG A 86 0.91 12.51 6.41
CA ARG A 86 0.25 12.47 5.11
C ARG A 86 -0.24 11.07 4.74
N ARG A 87 0.55 10.03 5.02
CA ARG A 87 0.10 8.65 4.77
C ARG A 87 -1.08 8.29 5.67
N MET A 88 -1.01 8.64 6.95
CA MET A 88 -2.10 8.41 7.90
C MET A 88 -3.39 9.13 7.53
N SER A 89 -3.32 10.29 6.85
CA SER A 89 -4.50 11.03 6.40
C SER A 89 -5.05 10.63 5.03
N ARG A 90 -4.27 9.93 4.19
CA ARG A 90 -4.64 9.63 2.79
C ARG A 90 -4.74 8.15 2.44
N TRP A 91 -4.12 7.26 3.21
CA TRP A 91 -4.10 5.84 2.90
C TRP A 91 -5.34 5.14 3.40
N THR A 92 -5.72 4.07 2.71
CA THR A 92 -6.95 3.33 3.00
C THR A 92 -6.76 2.46 4.23
N PRO A 93 -7.71 2.48 5.19
CA PRO A 93 -7.81 1.44 6.23
C PRO A 93 -7.74 0.04 5.63
N MET A 94 -6.81 -0.77 6.12
CA MET A 94 -6.44 -2.04 5.51
C MET A 94 -6.56 -3.20 6.49
N THR A 95 -7.04 -4.34 5.99
CA THR A 95 -6.90 -5.65 6.65
C THR A 95 -6.15 -6.60 5.74
N LEU A 96 -5.12 -7.27 6.28
CA LEU A 96 -4.36 -8.31 5.59
C LEU A 96 -4.64 -9.67 6.22
N THR A 97 -5.05 -10.64 5.40
CA THR A 97 -5.15 -12.05 5.78
C THR A 97 -4.23 -12.87 4.88
N GLU A 98 -3.26 -13.56 5.48
CA GLU A 98 -2.29 -14.37 4.74
C GLU A 98 -1.89 -15.62 5.53
N ALA A 99 -1.21 -16.55 4.87
CA ALA A 99 -0.69 -17.75 5.53
C ALA A 99 0.29 -17.40 6.67
N ALA A 100 0.31 -18.26 7.69
CA ALA A 100 1.29 -18.18 8.77
C ALA A 100 2.72 -18.38 8.25
N SER A 101 3.70 -17.97 9.07
CA SER A 101 5.14 -18.07 8.74
C SER A 101 5.62 -19.50 8.74
#